data_AF-C7ZHW6-F1
#
_entry.id   AF-C7ZHW6-F1
#
_cell.length_a   1.000
_cell.length_b   1.000
_cell.length_c   1.000
_cell.angle_alpha   90.00
_cell.angle_beta   90.00
_cell.angle_gamma   90.00
#
_symmetry.space_group_name_H-M   'P 1'
#
loop_
_entity.id
_entity.type
_entity.pdbx_description
1 polymer ?
#
loop_
_entity_poly.entity_id
_entity_poly.type
_entity_poly.pdbx_seq_one_letter_code
_entity_poly.pdbx_strand_id
1 'polypeptide(L)'
;MVQQDSSKLEQLQTHMKQLQKGVEAQVIGEEALKQLRLVLGIHDKALSAIYQDRILRSLQFEKIHLRDNGVQDPYENTFKWILEDDEGIMSHDFQEDRKRHSRDMFLTWLSSGSGIFHISGKLGSGKSTLMRYLSTHSLTRIEIGKWAGDRTLVLASFFFWKPGSELQKSLQGLFRSLLYDVLTACPDLIRDTLPEYWRLAEQAPWQIQTRFNIPSCTVNSALQNVFSDVRLYRGHRFCFFIDGLDEYEGTDGQDPTHLVALLKSWVKDSHGCLKLCVSSREHNVFMNALSKDQRLRLHELTLFDMQEYVAGHLKDMPSDTLSEHLRNDLITSIPEKADGIFLWTILVVRTIRRKIED
;
A
#
# COMPACT_ATOMS: atom_id res chain seq x y z
N MET A 1 42.11 1.67 2.71
CA MET A 1 41.39 1.14 3.88
C MET A 1 40.28 0.15 3.48
N VAL A 2 39.31 0.52 2.63
CA VAL A 2 38.16 -0.36 2.26
C VAL A 2 38.55 -1.75 1.71
N GLN A 3 39.61 -1.85 0.88
CA GLN A 3 40.09 -3.15 0.35
C GLN A 3 40.77 -4.05 1.38
N GLN A 4 41.36 -3.49 2.44
CA GLN A 4 42.10 -4.25 3.46
C GLN A 4 41.15 -4.88 4.49
N ASP A 5 40.05 -4.20 4.81
CA ASP A 5 38.98 -4.74 5.66
C ASP A 5 38.16 -5.81 4.91
N SER A 6 38.02 -5.65 3.59
CA SER A 6 37.38 -6.60 2.67
C SER A 6 38.04 -8.00 2.68
N SER A 7 39.36 -8.04 2.52
CA SER A 7 40.14 -9.29 2.53
C SER A 7 40.05 -10.02 3.88
N LYS A 8 40.04 -9.27 4.99
CA LYS A 8 39.92 -9.85 6.34
C LYS A 8 38.54 -10.49 6.58
N LEU A 9 37.47 -9.93 6.00
CA LEU A 9 36.11 -10.46 6.11
C LEU A 9 35.89 -11.73 5.25
N GLU A 10 36.52 -11.83 4.08
CA GLU A 10 36.59 -13.08 3.25
C GLU A 10 37.33 -14.21 3.95
N GLN A 11 38.44 -13.89 4.59
CA GLN A 11 39.13 -14.83 5.46
C GLN A 11 38.26 -15.25 6.64
N LEU A 12 37.59 -14.31 7.31
CA LEU A 12 36.65 -14.61 8.40
C LEU A 12 35.54 -15.57 7.95
N GLN A 13 34.90 -15.34 6.80
CA GLN A 13 33.88 -16.25 6.29
C GLN A 13 34.41 -17.66 5.99
N THR A 14 35.61 -17.74 5.39
CA THR A 14 36.21 -19.03 5.07
C THR A 14 36.58 -19.79 6.35
N HIS A 15 37.14 -19.09 7.35
CA HIS A 15 37.38 -19.65 8.66
C HIS A 15 36.08 -20.08 9.36
N MET A 16 34.98 -19.31 9.21
CA MET A 16 33.68 -19.68 9.77
C MET A 16 33.08 -20.92 9.11
N LYS A 17 33.17 -21.06 7.78
CA LYS A 17 32.75 -22.28 7.06
C LYS A 17 33.58 -23.51 7.46
N GLN A 18 34.88 -23.32 7.70
CA GLN A 18 35.76 -24.39 8.20
C GLN A 18 35.41 -24.77 9.65
N LEU A 19 35.14 -23.80 10.50
CA LEU A 19 34.67 -24.01 11.88
C LEU A 19 33.33 -24.75 11.93
N GLN A 20 32.38 -24.41 11.05
CA GLN A 20 31.09 -25.12 10.92
C GLN A 20 31.29 -26.60 10.65
N LYS A 21 32.13 -26.95 9.67
CA LYS A 21 32.47 -28.35 9.35
C LYS A 21 33.24 -29.06 10.47
N GLY A 22 34.11 -28.34 11.17
CA GLY A 22 34.88 -28.88 12.28
C GLY A 22 34.04 -29.19 13.52
N VAL A 23 33.04 -28.35 13.82
CA VAL A 23 32.10 -28.54 14.93
C VAL A 23 31.23 -29.79 14.74
N GLU A 24 30.90 -30.16 13.52
CA GLU A 24 30.17 -31.41 13.22
C GLU A 24 31.02 -32.68 13.41
N ALA A 25 32.36 -32.56 13.37
CA ALA A 25 33.28 -33.68 13.32
C ALA A 25 33.97 -34.03 14.66
N GLN A 26 33.80 -33.24 15.73
CA GLN A 26 34.52 -33.43 17.00
C GLN A 26 33.62 -33.50 18.25
N VAL A 27 34.06 -34.28 19.24
CA VAL A 27 33.50 -34.31 20.60
C VAL A 27 34.01 -33.07 21.36
N ILE A 28 33.31 -31.95 21.18
CA ILE A 28 33.55 -30.70 21.90
C ILE A 28 32.67 -30.70 23.17
N GLY A 29 33.16 -30.16 24.28
CA GLY A 29 32.37 -30.03 25.52
C GLY A 29 31.08 -29.22 25.29
N GLU A 30 29.98 -29.62 25.95
CA GLU A 30 28.63 -29.07 25.68
C GLU A 30 28.55 -27.53 25.73
N GLU A 31 29.29 -26.90 26.64
CA GLU A 31 29.27 -25.44 26.80
C GLU A 31 29.99 -24.72 25.65
N ALA A 32 31.13 -25.24 25.20
CA ALA A 32 31.84 -24.71 24.04
C ALA A 32 31.04 -24.93 22.74
N LEU A 33 30.33 -26.06 22.61
CA LEU A 33 29.38 -26.29 21.51
C LEU A 33 28.23 -25.28 21.50
N LYS A 34 27.67 -24.96 22.67
CA LYS A 34 26.60 -23.95 22.78
C LYS A 34 27.09 -22.57 22.34
N GLN A 35 28.27 -22.14 22.79
CA GLN A 35 28.83 -20.84 22.40
C GLN A 35 29.20 -20.78 20.91
N LEU A 36 29.78 -21.84 20.36
CA LEU A 36 30.10 -21.93 18.93
C LEU A 36 28.85 -21.87 18.06
N ARG A 37 27.79 -22.60 18.43
CA ARG A 37 26.49 -22.54 17.73
C ARG A 37 25.87 -21.14 17.79
N LEU A 38 26.02 -20.44 18.91
CA LEU A 38 25.53 -19.05 19.04
C LEU A 38 26.24 -18.12 18.06
N VAL A 39 27.57 -18.18 17.99
CA VAL A 39 28.39 -17.34 17.10
C VAL A 39 28.11 -17.66 15.62
N LEU A 40 28.02 -18.95 15.26
CA LEU A 40 27.66 -19.38 13.92
C LEU A 40 26.24 -18.92 13.54
N GLY A 41 25.28 -19.04 14.46
CA GLY A 41 23.92 -18.57 14.23
C GLY A 41 23.81 -17.05 14.04
N ILE A 42 24.64 -16.26 14.73
CA ILE A 42 24.70 -14.80 14.53
C ILE A 42 25.22 -14.47 13.13
N HIS A 43 26.24 -15.19 12.66
CA HIS A 43 26.78 -15.00 11.32
C HIS A 43 25.80 -15.38 10.21
N ASP A 44 25.13 -16.53 10.33
CA ASP A 44 24.15 -16.97 9.35
C ASP A 44 22.98 -15.97 9.24
N LYS A 45 22.52 -15.43 10.39
CA LYS A 45 21.51 -14.36 10.43
C LYS A 45 22.00 -13.07 9.75
N ALA A 46 23.23 -12.66 10.01
CA ALA A 46 23.81 -11.47 9.39
C ALA A 46 23.93 -11.62 7.86
N LEU A 47 24.38 -12.78 7.37
CA LEU A 47 24.45 -13.05 5.94
C LEU A 47 23.07 -13.12 5.29
N SER A 48 22.12 -13.79 5.95
CA SER A 48 20.73 -13.83 5.50
C SER A 48 20.17 -12.43 5.32
N ALA A 49 20.37 -11.54 6.29
CA ALA A 49 19.92 -10.14 6.19
C ALA A 49 20.58 -9.39 5.03
N ILE A 50 21.87 -9.62 4.76
CA ILE A 50 22.59 -9.02 3.62
C ILE A 50 21.99 -9.51 2.29
N TYR A 51 21.70 -10.80 2.17
CA TYR A 51 21.10 -11.36 0.95
C TYR A 51 19.69 -10.84 0.72
N GLN A 52 18.88 -10.78 1.79
CA GLN A 52 17.53 -10.21 1.77
C GLN A 52 17.56 -8.75 1.31
N ASP A 53 18.38 -7.89 1.93
CA ASP A 53 18.51 -6.48 1.55
C ASP A 53 18.94 -6.31 0.09
N ARG A 54 19.91 -7.11 -0.39
CA ARG A 54 20.36 -7.04 -1.78
C ARG A 54 19.26 -7.38 -2.78
N ILE A 55 18.49 -8.44 -2.52
CA ILE A 55 17.38 -8.85 -3.40
C ILE A 55 16.25 -7.82 -3.35
N LEU A 56 15.89 -7.31 -2.17
CA LEU A 56 14.89 -6.26 -2.01
C LEU A 56 15.27 -4.98 -2.76
N ARG A 57 16.52 -4.53 -2.65
CA ARG A 57 17.04 -3.37 -3.42
C ARG A 57 17.00 -3.59 -4.94
N SER A 58 16.97 -4.83 -5.40
CA SER A 58 16.88 -5.19 -6.81
C SER A 58 15.45 -5.19 -7.34
N LEU A 59 14.46 -5.31 -6.44
CA LEU A 59 13.05 -5.11 -6.76
C LEU A 59 12.65 -3.63 -6.70
N GLN A 60 13.35 -2.83 -5.90
CA GLN A 60 13.11 -1.38 -5.80
C GLN A 60 13.40 -0.67 -7.14
N PHE A 61 12.47 0.17 -7.58
CA PHE A 61 12.70 1.14 -8.66
C PHE A 61 12.58 2.57 -8.13
N GLU A 62 13.23 3.51 -8.82
CA GLU A 62 13.44 4.91 -8.37
C GLU A 62 12.17 5.66 -7.98
N LYS A 63 10.99 5.15 -8.37
CA LYS A 63 9.68 5.77 -8.17
C LYS A 63 8.62 4.89 -7.49
N ILE A 64 9.03 3.78 -6.87
CA ILE A 64 8.13 2.72 -6.37
C ILE A 64 6.99 3.23 -5.46
N HIS A 65 7.30 4.14 -4.54
CA HIS A 65 6.29 4.80 -3.69
C HIS A 65 6.20 6.32 -3.92
N LEU A 66 6.83 6.87 -4.98
CA LEU A 66 6.84 8.33 -5.20
C LEU A 66 5.43 8.89 -5.40
N ARG A 67 4.54 8.13 -6.04
CA ARG A 67 3.15 8.58 -6.18
C ARG A 67 2.44 8.61 -4.83
N ASP A 68 2.53 7.54 -4.05
CA ASP A 68 1.97 7.45 -2.69
C ASP A 68 2.47 8.62 -1.82
N ASN A 69 3.80 8.80 -1.75
CA ASN A 69 4.45 9.89 -1.02
C ASN A 69 3.99 11.29 -1.50
N GLY A 70 3.69 11.44 -2.79
CA GLY A 70 3.25 12.69 -3.40
C GLY A 70 1.73 12.96 -3.32
N VAL A 71 0.92 12.00 -2.86
CA VAL A 71 -0.49 12.26 -2.55
C VAL A 71 -0.53 13.14 -1.30
N GLN A 72 -1.20 14.29 -1.36
CA GLN A 72 -1.34 15.13 -0.18
C GLN A 72 -2.17 14.41 0.88
N ASP A 73 -1.76 14.55 2.14
CA ASP A 73 -2.56 14.09 3.27
C ASP A 73 -3.93 14.78 3.25
N PRO A 74 -5.00 14.11 3.73
CA PRO A 74 -6.30 14.73 3.90
C PRO A 74 -6.19 16.05 4.69
N TYR A 75 -7.02 17.03 4.35
CA TYR A 75 -7.18 18.20 5.20
C TYR A 75 -7.69 17.77 6.59
N GLU A 76 -7.34 18.51 7.63
CA GLU A 76 -7.77 18.21 9.00
C GLU A 76 -9.27 17.91 9.05
N ASN A 77 -9.63 16.80 9.70
CA ASN A 77 -11.00 16.29 9.85
C ASN A 77 -11.71 15.76 8.58
N THR A 78 -11.07 15.73 7.42
CA THR A 78 -11.65 15.08 6.23
C THR A 78 -11.45 13.57 6.23
N PHE A 79 -12.39 12.82 5.66
CA PHE A 79 -12.41 11.35 5.59
C PHE A 79 -12.42 10.58 6.92
N LYS A 80 -12.34 11.25 8.09
CA LYS A 80 -12.36 10.58 9.40
C LYS A 80 -13.57 9.69 9.61
N TRP A 81 -14.72 10.12 9.11
CA TRP A 81 -16.00 9.42 9.18
C TRP A 81 -15.99 7.96 8.68
N ILE A 82 -15.01 7.55 7.88
CA ILE A 82 -14.94 6.17 7.36
C ILE A 82 -14.30 5.18 8.36
N LEU A 83 -13.54 5.67 9.34
CA LEU A 83 -12.84 4.84 10.32
C LEU A 83 -13.19 5.22 11.77
N GLU A 84 -13.19 6.51 12.07
CA GLU A 84 -13.45 7.05 13.40
C GLU A 84 -14.96 7.12 13.67
N ASP A 85 -15.36 6.93 14.93
CA ASP A 85 -16.72 7.27 15.35
C ASP A 85 -16.84 8.79 15.36
N ASP A 86 -17.80 9.32 14.61
CA ASP A 86 -18.12 10.74 14.64
C ASP A 86 -19.05 10.96 15.86
N GLU A 87 -18.51 11.50 16.96
CA GLU A 87 -19.30 11.91 18.13
C GLU A 87 -20.08 13.23 17.87
N GLY A 88 -19.95 13.82 16.67
CA GLY A 88 -20.56 15.09 16.29
C GLY A 88 -22.02 14.99 15.88
N ILE A 89 -22.91 15.50 16.76
CA ILE A 89 -24.31 15.92 16.56
C ILE A 89 -25.14 15.04 15.64
N MET A 90 -25.99 14.19 16.24
CA MET A 90 -27.09 13.51 15.57
C MET A 90 -28.00 14.53 14.86
N SER A 91 -27.74 14.79 13.59
CA SER A 91 -28.70 15.41 12.70
C SER A 91 -29.33 14.29 11.88
N HIS A 92 -30.67 14.23 11.82
CA HIS A 92 -31.38 13.22 11.02
C HIS A 92 -31.29 13.56 9.52
N ASP A 93 -30.08 13.76 9.00
CA ASP A 93 -29.81 14.07 7.61
C ASP A 93 -29.47 12.81 6.82
N PHE A 94 -30.07 12.69 5.64
CA PHE A 94 -29.89 11.57 4.71
C PHE A 94 -28.42 11.31 4.31
N GLN A 95 -27.54 12.31 4.48
CA GLN A 95 -26.11 12.15 4.23
C GLN A 95 -25.38 11.39 5.33
N GLU A 96 -25.73 11.61 6.60
CA GLU A 96 -25.14 10.89 7.72
C GLU A 96 -25.46 9.40 7.65
N ASP A 97 -26.70 9.04 7.30
CA ASP A 97 -27.10 7.64 7.10
C ASP A 97 -26.26 6.94 6.01
N ARG A 98 -25.99 7.63 4.90
CA ARG A 98 -25.14 7.09 3.82
C ARG A 98 -23.69 6.95 4.23
N LYS A 99 -23.13 7.92 4.96
CA LYS A 99 -21.77 7.84 5.51
C LYS A 99 -21.66 6.68 6.48
N ARG A 100 -22.60 6.55 7.43
CA ARG A 100 -22.65 5.46 8.40
C ARG A 100 -22.77 4.09 7.73
N HIS A 101 -23.67 3.94 6.76
CA HIS A 101 -23.77 2.70 6.00
C HIS A 101 -22.48 2.35 5.25
N SER A 102 -21.84 3.35 4.63
CA SER A 102 -20.58 3.15 3.90
C SER A 102 -19.43 2.77 4.84
N ARG A 103 -19.38 3.39 6.03
CA ARG A 103 -18.46 3.07 7.12
C ARG A 103 -18.68 1.63 7.59
N ASP A 104 -19.90 1.26 7.96
CA ASP A 104 -20.22 -0.07 8.46
C ASP A 104 -19.88 -1.16 7.43
N MET A 105 -20.20 -0.92 6.15
CA MET A 105 -19.83 -1.80 5.05
C MET A 105 -18.31 -1.96 4.92
N PHE A 106 -17.55 -0.87 5.00
CA PHE A 106 -16.09 -0.91 4.90
C PHE A 106 -15.44 -1.58 6.11
N LEU A 107 -15.83 -1.22 7.34
CA LEU A 107 -15.31 -1.82 8.57
C LEU A 107 -15.66 -3.32 8.67
N THR A 108 -16.87 -3.70 8.24
CA THR A 108 -17.26 -5.12 8.14
C THR A 108 -16.38 -5.85 7.12
N TRP A 109 -16.14 -5.24 5.96
CA TRP A 109 -15.23 -5.80 4.98
C TRP A 109 -13.81 -5.95 5.52
N LEU A 110 -13.27 -4.98 6.26
CA LEU A 110 -11.94 -5.05 6.88
C LEU A 110 -11.84 -6.17 7.93
N SER A 111 -12.81 -6.25 8.84
CA SER A 111 -12.74 -7.09 10.04
C SER A 111 -13.19 -8.55 9.84
N SER A 112 -14.13 -8.81 8.93
CA SER A 112 -14.69 -10.16 8.76
C SER A 112 -15.02 -10.54 7.30
N GLY A 113 -15.12 -9.55 6.41
CA GLY A 113 -15.40 -9.80 4.99
C GLY A 113 -14.24 -10.45 4.22
N SER A 114 -14.42 -10.51 2.91
CA SER A 114 -13.44 -11.03 1.96
C SER A 114 -13.60 -10.36 0.59
N GLY A 115 -12.61 -10.54 -0.26
CA GLY A 115 -12.73 -10.15 -1.67
C GLY A 115 -12.25 -8.75 -1.98
N ILE A 116 -12.88 -8.13 -2.98
CA ILE A 116 -12.49 -6.82 -3.51
C ILE A 116 -13.49 -5.76 -3.04
N PHE A 117 -13.00 -4.79 -2.28
CA PHE A 117 -13.74 -3.57 -1.97
C PHE A 117 -13.39 -2.48 -2.97
N HIS A 118 -14.40 -1.82 -3.52
CA HIS A 118 -14.24 -0.86 -4.61
C HIS A 118 -14.60 0.57 -4.17
N ILE A 119 -13.66 1.50 -4.24
CA ILE A 119 -13.88 2.93 -4.04
C ILE A 119 -13.99 3.60 -5.41
N SER A 120 -15.20 3.96 -5.81
CA SER A 120 -15.46 4.66 -7.07
C SER A 120 -15.67 6.16 -6.85
N GLY A 121 -15.45 6.96 -7.89
CA GLY A 121 -15.78 8.39 -7.82
C GLY A 121 -15.25 9.23 -8.97
N LYS A 122 -15.80 10.44 -9.08
CA LYS A 122 -15.42 11.43 -10.10
C LYS A 122 -13.92 11.77 -10.07
N LEU A 123 -13.39 12.28 -11.17
CA LEU A 123 -12.04 12.83 -11.19
C LEU A 123 -11.93 13.98 -10.19
N GLY A 124 -10.86 14.04 -9.40
CA GLY A 124 -10.67 15.09 -8.40
C GLY A 124 -11.55 14.99 -7.16
N SER A 125 -12.27 13.89 -6.93
CA SER A 125 -13.09 13.66 -5.72
C SER A 125 -12.29 13.29 -4.46
N GLY A 126 -10.97 13.11 -4.57
CA GLY A 126 -10.11 12.76 -3.43
C GLY A 126 -9.84 11.26 -3.23
N LYS A 127 -10.13 10.39 -4.21
CA LYS A 127 -9.92 8.93 -4.12
C LYS A 127 -8.50 8.54 -3.67
N SER A 128 -7.47 9.07 -4.33
CA SER A 128 -6.07 8.76 -3.97
C SER A 128 -5.74 9.22 -2.55
N THR A 129 -6.26 10.38 -2.13
CA THR A 129 -6.10 10.90 -0.77
C THR A 129 -6.78 9.98 0.24
N LEU A 130 -8.00 9.53 -0.03
CA LEU A 130 -8.68 8.53 0.80
C LEU A 130 -7.93 7.19 0.81
N MET A 131 -7.42 6.71 -0.33
CA MET A 131 -6.66 5.45 -0.41
C MET A 131 -5.39 5.50 0.43
N ARG A 132 -4.65 6.61 0.39
CA ARG A 132 -3.47 6.84 1.26
C ARG A 132 -3.86 6.91 2.73
N TYR A 133 -4.94 7.63 3.05
CA TYR A 133 -5.48 7.67 4.42
C TYR A 133 -5.78 6.25 4.91
N LEU A 134 -6.56 5.47 4.16
CA LEU A 134 -6.94 4.11 4.51
C LEU A 134 -5.75 3.17 4.66
N SER A 135 -4.77 3.20 3.74
CA SER A 135 -3.63 2.28 3.75
C SER A 135 -2.66 2.52 4.91
N THR A 136 -2.60 3.76 5.41
CA THR A 136 -1.65 4.17 6.47
C THR A 136 -2.29 4.32 7.85
N HIS A 137 -3.63 4.37 7.93
CA HIS A 137 -4.33 4.61 9.20
C HIS A 137 -4.17 3.45 10.19
N SER A 138 -3.94 3.79 11.46
CA SER A 138 -3.80 2.82 12.54
C SER A 138 -5.07 1.98 12.75
N LEU A 139 -6.26 2.60 12.70
CA LEU A 139 -7.54 1.90 12.80
C LEU A 139 -7.74 0.86 11.69
N THR A 140 -7.34 1.17 10.45
CA THR A 140 -7.38 0.17 9.37
C THR A 140 -6.56 -1.06 9.72
N ARG A 141 -5.35 -0.86 10.27
CA ARG A 141 -4.48 -1.97 10.69
C ARG A 141 -5.10 -2.77 11.84
N ILE A 142 -5.78 -2.11 12.79
CA ILE A 142 -6.48 -2.76 13.89
C ILE A 142 -7.65 -3.61 13.36
N GLU A 143 -8.49 -3.05 12.50
CA GLU A 143 -9.66 -3.74 11.96
C GLU A 143 -9.29 -4.93 11.07
N ILE A 144 -8.32 -4.76 10.16
CA ILE A 144 -7.79 -5.89 9.36
C ILE A 144 -7.09 -6.91 10.27
N GLY A 145 -6.48 -6.47 11.37
CA GLY A 145 -5.90 -7.35 12.39
C GLY A 145 -6.91 -8.34 12.97
N LYS A 146 -8.16 -7.92 13.18
CA LYS A 146 -9.26 -8.81 13.61
C LYS A 146 -9.49 -9.94 12.60
N TRP A 147 -9.46 -9.61 11.31
CA TRP A 147 -9.56 -10.60 10.24
C TRP A 147 -8.32 -11.50 10.20
N ALA A 148 -7.11 -10.95 10.38
CA ALA A 148 -5.87 -11.71 10.39
C ALA A 148 -5.82 -12.78 11.49
N GLY A 149 -6.33 -12.44 12.69
CA GLY A 149 -6.23 -13.29 13.88
C GLY A 149 -4.77 -13.47 14.28
N ASP A 150 -4.36 -14.71 14.57
CA ASP A 150 -2.99 -15.03 14.97
C ASP A 150 -1.98 -15.08 13.79
N ARG A 151 -2.44 -14.77 12.57
CA ARG A 151 -1.59 -14.80 11.37
C ARG A 151 -0.89 -13.46 11.16
N THR A 152 0.30 -13.50 10.56
CA THR A 152 1.04 -12.31 10.14
C THR A 152 0.27 -11.56 9.07
N LEU A 153 -0.10 -10.32 9.36
CA LEU A 153 -0.74 -9.42 8.41
C LEU A 153 0.31 -8.71 7.55
N VAL A 154 0.19 -8.88 6.23
CA VAL A 154 1.00 -8.20 5.22
C VAL A 154 0.15 -7.17 4.50
N LEU A 155 0.56 -5.91 4.59
CA LEU A 155 -0.06 -4.79 3.87
C LEU A 155 0.86 -4.34 2.74
N ALA A 156 0.29 -4.04 1.58
CA ALA A 156 1.01 -3.45 0.46
C ALA A 156 0.14 -2.39 -0.23
N SER A 157 0.76 -1.40 -0.84
CA SER A 157 0.06 -0.35 -1.57
C SER A 157 0.67 -0.11 -2.95
N PHE A 158 -0.18 0.19 -3.91
CA PHE A 158 0.25 0.60 -5.25
C PHE A 158 -0.69 1.67 -5.80
N PHE A 159 -0.10 2.74 -6.33
CA PHE A 159 -0.84 3.87 -6.88
C PHE A 159 -0.48 3.99 -8.36
N PHE A 160 -1.43 3.62 -9.22
CA PHE A 160 -1.28 3.87 -10.65
C PHE A 160 -1.17 5.37 -10.90
N TRP A 161 -0.28 5.74 -11.81
CA TRP A 161 -0.08 7.14 -12.17
C TRP A 161 0.26 7.29 -13.65
N LYS A 162 -0.74 7.68 -14.44
CA LYS A 162 -0.61 7.78 -15.90
C LYS A 162 0.46 8.80 -16.37
N PRO A 163 0.61 9.99 -15.75
CA PRO A 163 1.74 10.89 -16.02
C PRO A 163 3.10 10.42 -15.49
N GLY A 164 3.12 9.30 -14.75
CA GLY A 164 4.32 8.74 -14.15
C GLY A 164 5.21 7.98 -15.12
N SER A 165 6.15 7.22 -14.56
CA SER A 165 6.98 6.27 -15.33
C SER A 165 6.16 5.10 -15.87
N GLU A 166 6.68 4.39 -16.87
CA GLU A 166 6.06 3.17 -17.43
C GLU A 166 5.73 2.12 -16.37
N LEU A 167 6.56 1.97 -15.33
CA LEU A 167 6.25 1.08 -14.21
C LEU A 167 5.06 1.57 -13.38
N GLN A 168 4.90 2.88 -13.17
CA GLN A 168 3.79 3.42 -12.39
C GLN A 168 2.42 3.29 -13.07
N LYS A 169 2.38 2.90 -14.34
CA LYS A 169 1.13 2.73 -15.10
C LYS A 169 0.93 1.32 -15.65
N SER A 170 1.81 0.36 -15.36
CA SER A 170 1.77 -1.00 -15.93
C SER A 170 1.60 -2.10 -14.87
N LEU A 171 1.19 -3.30 -15.31
CA LEU A 171 1.12 -4.50 -14.46
C LEU A 171 2.49 -4.88 -13.90
N GLN A 172 3.56 -4.66 -14.67
CA GLN A 172 4.91 -4.94 -14.22
C GLN A 172 5.26 -4.14 -12.95
N GLY A 173 4.93 -2.85 -12.92
CA GLY A 173 5.20 -2.05 -11.72
C GLY A 173 4.28 -2.41 -10.55
N LEU A 174 3.01 -2.74 -10.81
CA LEU A 174 2.11 -3.28 -9.79
C LEU A 174 2.72 -4.53 -9.13
N PHE A 175 3.11 -5.52 -9.93
CA PHE A 175 3.59 -6.79 -9.39
C PHE A 175 4.91 -6.63 -8.66
N ARG A 176 5.82 -5.82 -9.21
CA ARG A 176 7.10 -5.52 -8.58
C ARG A 176 6.93 -4.81 -7.25
N SER A 177 5.98 -3.87 -7.16
CA SER A 177 5.71 -3.14 -5.91
C SER A 177 5.08 -4.04 -4.86
N LEU A 178 4.06 -4.81 -5.22
CA LEU A 178 3.45 -5.77 -4.30
C LEU A 178 4.44 -6.83 -3.81
N LEU A 179 5.27 -7.38 -4.71
CA LEU A 179 6.29 -8.35 -4.33
C LEU A 179 7.34 -7.72 -3.39
N TYR A 180 7.77 -6.49 -3.67
CA TYR A 180 8.69 -5.76 -2.80
C TYR A 180 8.11 -5.57 -1.39
N ASP A 181 6.87 -5.10 -1.26
CA ASP A 181 6.21 -4.89 0.03
C ASP A 181 6.02 -6.20 0.79
N VAL A 182 5.57 -7.26 0.10
CA VAL A 182 5.40 -8.60 0.69
C VAL A 182 6.71 -9.14 1.24
N LEU A 183 7.79 -9.07 0.45
CA LEU A 183 9.09 -9.59 0.86
C LEU A 183 9.78 -8.69 1.88
N THR A 184 9.43 -7.40 1.95
CA THR A 184 9.90 -6.51 3.01
C THR A 184 9.22 -6.84 4.34
N ALA A 185 7.91 -7.13 4.32
CA ALA A 185 7.17 -7.54 5.51
C ALA A 185 7.54 -8.95 5.99
N CYS A 186 7.84 -9.85 5.05
CA CYS A 186 8.22 -11.24 5.34
C CYS A 186 9.52 -11.63 4.60
N PRO A 187 10.70 -11.18 5.07
CA PRO A 187 11.99 -11.44 4.41
C PRO A 187 12.36 -12.92 4.30
N ASP A 188 11.80 -13.76 5.17
CA ASP A 188 12.01 -15.20 5.14
C ASP A 188 11.44 -15.86 3.86
N LEU A 189 10.43 -15.23 3.24
CA LEU A 189 9.84 -15.72 1.98
C LEU A 189 10.75 -15.53 0.77
N ILE A 190 11.79 -14.69 0.87
CA ILE A 190 12.66 -14.37 -0.28
C ILE A 190 13.32 -15.63 -0.81
N ARG A 191 13.76 -16.54 0.07
CA ARG A 191 14.41 -17.80 -0.33
C ARG A 191 13.47 -18.71 -1.14
N ASP A 192 12.19 -18.75 -0.78
CA ASP A 192 11.21 -19.62 -1.43
C ASP A 192 10.64 -19.01 -2.72
N THR A 193 10.45 -17.68 -2.72
CA THR A 193 9.88 -16.94 -3.85
C THR A 193 10.89 -16.62 -4.95
N LEU A 194 12.15 -16.39 -4.60
CA LEU A 194 13.24 -16.00 -5.51
C LEU A 194 14.51 -16.86 -5.27
N PRO A 195 14.41 -18.21 -5.36
CA PRO A 195 15.50 -19.13 -4.98
C PRO A 195 16.76 -18.94 -5.84
N GLU A 196 16.60 -18.61 -7.12
CA GLU A 196 17.72 -18.33 -8.02
C GLU A 196 18.52 -17.10 -7.55
N TYR A 197 17.83 -16.01 -7.20
CA TYR A 197 18.49 -14.79 -6.73
C TYR A 197 19.06 -14.95 -5.32
N TRP A 198 18.44 -15.79 -4.49
CA TRP A 198 19.04 -16.20 -3.21
C TRP A 198 20.40 -16.86 -3.43
N ARG A 199 20.47 -17.86 -4.33
CA ARG A 199 21.73 -18.55 -4.66
C ARG A 199 22.76 -17.60 -5.27
N LEU A 200 22.34 -16.66 -6.13
CA LEU A 200 23.24 -15.65 -6.68
C LEU A 200 23.78 -14.71 -5.60
N ALA A 201 22.94 -14.30 -4.65
CA ALA A 201 23.38 -13.47 -3.52
C ALA A 201 24.36 -14.20 -2.61
N GLU A 202 24.16 -15.50 -2.40
CA GLU A 202 25.06 -16.36 -1.62
C GLU A 202 26.43 -16.56 -2.28
N GLN A 203 26.46 -16.67 -3.62
CA GLN A 203 27.68 -16.91 -4.40
C GLN A 203 28.46 -15.62 -4.72
N ALA A 204 27.79 -14.47 -4.69
CA ALA A 204 28.40 -13.20 -5.03
C ALA A 204 29.19 -12.60 -3.84
N PRO A 205 30.35 -11.97 -4.07
CA PRO A 205 31.01 -11.19 -3.03
C PRO A 205 30.06 -10.12 -2.48
N TRP A 206 29.85 -10.06 -1.16
CA TRP A 206 28.92 -9.11 -0.51
C TRP A 206 29.31 -7.65 -0.73
N GLN A 207 30.56 -7.41 -1.11
CA GLN A 207 31.14 -6.08 -1.36
C GLN A 207 30.64 -5.48 -2.68
N ILE A 208 30.15 -6.32 -3.58
CA ILE A 208 29.53 -5.87 -4.82
C ILE A 208 28.06 -5.62 -4.52
N GLN A 209 27.71 -4.37 -4.17
CA GLN A 209 26.33 -3.89 -4.08
C GLN A 209 25.69 -3.76 -5.47
N THR A 210 25.88 -4.72 -6.37
CA THR A 210 25.15 -4.72 -7.64
C THR A 210 23.74 -5.19 -7.37
N ARG A 211 22.79 -4.32 -7.72
CA ARG A 211 21.40 -4.71 -7.92
C ARG A 211 21.36 -5.78 -8.99
N PHE A 212 20.59 -6.83 -8.74
CA PHE A 212 20.26 -7.81 -9.76
C PHE A 212 19.29 -7.18 -10.75
N ASN A 213 19.49 -7.45 -12.04
CA ASN A 213 18.45 -7.18 -13.02
C ASN A 213 17.45 -8.35 -12.99
N ILE A 214 16.40 -8.21 -12.18
CA ILE A 214 15.33 -9.21 -12.08
C ILE A 214 14.36 -8.96 -13.26
N PRO A 215 14.15 -9.89 -14.20
CA PRO A 215 13.19 -9.71 -15.28
C PRO A 215 11.74 -9.66 -14.77
N SER A 216 10.87 -8.99 -15.53
CA SER A 216 9.43 -8.89 -15.22
C SER A 216 8.76 -10.25 -15.11
N CYS A 217 9.08 -11.18 -16.01
CA CYS A 217 8.52 -12.53 -15.98
C CYS A 217 8.82 -13.23 -14.65
N THR A 218 10.03 -13.07 -14.10
CA THR A 218 10.40 -13.67 -12.81
C THR A 218 9.66 -13.02 -11.64
N VAL A 219 9.53 -11.70 -11.64
CA VAL A 219 8.70 -10.98 -10.64
C VAL A 219 7.24 -11.48 -10.69
N ASN A 220 6.70 -11.64 -11.90
CA ASN A 220 5.32 -12.07 -12.09
C ASN A 220 5.10 -13.48 -11.57
N SER A 221 5.98 -14.42 -11.93
CA SER A 221 5.91 -15.79 -11.42
C SER A 221 6.10 -15.84 -9.91
N ALA A 222 7.02 -15.06 -9.34
CA ALA A 222 7.25 -15.03 -7.90
C ALA A 222 6.01 -14.56 -7.12
N LEU A 223 5.36 -13.48 -7.58
CA LEU A 223 4.14 -12.98 -6.94
C LEU A 223 2.96 -13.96 -7.12
N GLN A 224 2.80 -14.55 -8.31
CA GLN A 224 1.78 -15.58 -8.53
C GLN A 224 1.99 -16.82 -7.65
N ASN A 225 3.24 -17.22 -7.41
CA ASN A 225 3.58 -18.30 -6.50
C ASN A 225 3.20 -17.95 -5.05
N VAL A 226 3.43 -16.70 -4.62
CA VAL A 226 2.94 -16.23 -3.31
C VAL A 226 1.43 -16.41 -3.20
N PHE A 227 0.69 -16.06 -4.26
CA PHE A 227 -0.77 -16.17 -4.23
C PHE A 227 -1.32 -17.58 -4.38
N SER A 228 -0.55 -18.50 -4.92
CA SER A 228 -0.96 -19.90 -5.13
C SER A 228 -0.48 -20.84 -4.02
N ASP A 229 0.46 -20.42 -3.17
CA ASP A 229 1.03 -21.26 -2.12
C ASP A 229 0.16 -21.28 -0.85
N VAL A 230 -0.63 -22.34 -0.74
CA VAL A 230 -1.50 -22.62 0.42
C VAL A 230 -0.72 -22.67 1.74
N ARG A 231 0.57 -23.01 1.73
CA ARG A 231 1.39 -23.08 2.95
C ARG A 231 1.61 -21.69 3.54
N LEU A 232 1.79 -20.68 2.69
CA LEU A 232 1.97 -19.28 3.13
C LEU A 232 0.73 -18.79 3.86
N TYR A 233 -0.45 -19.08 3.31
CA TYR A 233 -1.74 -18.69 3.87
C TYR A 233 -2.10 -19.32 5.23
N ARG A 234 -1.38 -20.36 5.66
CA ARG A 234 -1.52 -20.89 7.02
C ARG A 234 -1.04 -19.90 8.08
N GLY A 235 0.03 -19.18 7.78
CA GLY A 235 0.65 -18.23 8.71
C GLY A 235 0.42 -16.76 8.35
N HIS A 236 -0.11 -16.46 7.16
CA HIS A 236 -0.14 -15.10 6.62
C HIS A 236 -1.52 -14.72 6.08
N ARG A 237 -1.85 -13.43 6.17
CA ARG A 237 -2.95 -12.81 5.43
C ARG A 237 -2.47 -11.55 4.74
N PHE A 238 -3.03 -11.27 3.58
CA PHE A 238 -2.61 -10.18 2.72
C PHE A 238 -3.77 -9.20 2.50
N CYS A 239 -3.50 -7.91 2.63
CA CYS A 239 -4.45 -6.87 2.24
C CYS A 239 -3.74 -5.80 1.41
N PHE A 240 -4.16 -5.63 0.16
CA PHE A 240 -3.53 -4.67 -0.74
C PHE A 240 -4.45 -3.51 -1.08
N PHE A 241 -3.87 -2.31 -1.14
CA PHE A 241 -4.52 -1.09 -1.55
C PHE A 241 -4.02 -0.69 -2.93
N ILE A 242 -4.88 -0.75 -3.95
CA ILE A 242 -4.51 -0.47 -5.35
C ILE A 242 -5.33 0.73 -5.85
N ASP A 243 -4.72 1.90 -5.89
CA ASP A 243 -5.37 3.14 -6.33
C ASP A 243 -5.24 3.35 -7.84
N GLY A 244 -6.32 3.83 -8.47
CA GLY A 244 -6.29 4.34 -9.84
C GLY A 244 -6.32 3.25 -10.92
N LEU A 245 -7.17 2.23 -10.81
CA LEU A 245 -7.28 1.20 -11.88
C LEU A 245 -7.59 1.80 -13.26
N ASP A 246 -8.24 2.97 -13.33
CA ASP A 246 -8.49 3.70 -14.59
C ASP A 246 -7.24 4.38 -15.19
N GLU A 247 -6.16 4.47 -14.43
CA GLU A 247 -4.87 4.99 -14.88
C GLU A 247 -3.91 3.90 -15.39
N TYR A 248 -4.33 2.63 -15.33
CA TYR A 248 -3.60 1.52 -15.92
C TYR A 248 -3.50 1.66 -17.46
N GLU A 249 -2.27 1.55 -17.95
CA GLU A 249 -1.93 1.47 -19.36
C GLU A 249 -1.35 0.08 -19.65
N GLY A 250 -2.17 -0.75 -20.29
CA GLY A 250 -1.78 -2.11 -20.65
C GLY A 250 -0.93 -2.16 -21.92
N THR A 251 -0.21 -3.26 -22.09
CA THR A 251 0.55 -3.59 -23.29
C THR A 251 -0.22 -4.62 -24.13
N ASP A 252 -0.10 -4.56 -25.45
CA ASP A 252 -0.51 -5.60 -26.42
C ASP A 252 -1.78 -6.40 -26.04
N GLY A 253 -2.95 -5.75 -26.18
CA GLY A 253 -4.26 -6.41 -25.99
C GLY A 253 -4.70 -6.57 -24.53
N GLN A 254 -3.89 -6.17 -23.54
CA GLN A 254 -4.31 -6.08 -22.15
C GLN A 254 -5.07 -4.78 -21.92
N ASP A 255 -6.37 -4.90 -21.66
CA ASP A 255 -7.25 -3.79 -21.35
C ASP A 255 -7.55 -3.74 -19.83
N PRO A 256 -8.25 -2.71 -19.32
CA PRO A 256 -8.67 -2.68 -17.93
C PRO A 256 -9.55 -3.88 -17.51
N THR A 257 -10.22 -4.56 -18.46
CA THR A 257 -10.98 -5.78 -18.20
C THR A 257 -10.07 -6.92 -17.78
N HIS A 258 -8.93 -7.08 -18.46
CA HIS A 258 -7.90 -8.05 -18.12
C HIS A 258 -7.36 -7.82 -16.70
N LEU A 259 -7.07 -6.56 -16.35
CA LEU A 259 -6.63 -6.20 -15.00
C LEU A 259 -7.66 -6.63 -13.94
N VAL A 260 -8.95 -6.31 -14.13
CA VAL A 260 -9.99 -6.70 -13.16
C VAL A 260 -10.15 -8.22 -13.08
N ALA A 261 -10.06 -8.94 -14.21
CA ALA A 261 -10.13 -10.40 -14.23
C ALA A 261 -8.98 -11.03 -13.44
N LEU A 262 -7.77 -10.48 -13.58
CA LEU A 262 -6.59 -10.90 -12.83
C LEU A 262 -6.73 -10.66 -11.33
N LEU A 263 -7.17 -9.46 -10.91
CA LEU A 263 -7.37 -9.16 -9.49
C LEU A 263 -8.41 -10.12 -8.85
N LYS A 264 -9.46 -10.47 -9.61
CA LYS A 264 -10.45 -11.47 -9.18
C LYS A 264 -9.85 -12.86 -9.07
N SER A 265 -8.97 -13.26 -9.99
CA SER A 265 -8.33 -14.58 -9.91
C SER A 265 -7.43 -14.67 -8.67
N TRP A 266 -6.67 -13.62 -8.35
CA TRP A 266 -5.85 -13.58 -7.12
C TRP A 266 -6.68 -13.79 -5.86
N VAL A 267 -7.80 -13.08 -5.74
CA VAL A 267 -8.72 -13.24 -4.61
C VAL A 267 -9.28 -14.65 -4.56
N LYS A 268 -9.71 -15.21 -5.69
CA LYS A 268 -10.27 -16.56 -5.79
C LYS A 268 -9.25 -17.62 -5.36
N ASP A 269 -8.03 -17.51 -5.88
CA ASP A 269 -6.96 -18.49 -5.67
C ASP A 269 -6.36 -18.37 -4.25
N SER A 270 -6.58 -17.24 -3.57
CA SER A 270 -6.12 -17.03 -2.18
C SER A 270 -6.91 -17.76 -1.09
N HIS A 271 -8.01 -18.43 -1.44
CA HIS A 271 -8.90 -19.12 -0.49
C HIS A 271 -9.33 -18.22 0.70
N GLY A 272 -9.59 -16.93 0.44
CA GLY A 272 -10.03 -15.97 1.46
C GLY A 272 -8.91 -15.38 2.31
N CYS A 273 -7.64 -15.57 1.94
CA CYS A 273 -6.47 -15.01 2.63
C CYS A 273 -5.92 -13.74 1.98
N LEU A 274 -6.52 -13.28 0.87
CA LEU A 274 -6.24 -12.00 0.23
C LEU A 274 -7.48 -11.10 0.21
N LYS A 275 -7.29 -9.85 0.63
CA LYS A 275 -8.23 -8.73 0.46
C LYS A 275 -7.62 -7.70 -0.47
N LEU A 276 -8.45 -7.10 -1.33
CA LEU A 276 -8.06 -6.00 -2.20
C LEU A 276 -8.99 -4.81 -1.96
N CYS A 277 -8.45 -3.66 -1.58
CA CYS A 277 -9.14 -2.38 -1.68
C CYS A 277 -8.67 -1.70 -2.95
N VAL A 278 -9.57 -1.47 -3.90
CA VAL A 278 -9.24 -0.88 -5.20
C VAL A 278 -9.99 0.41 -5.42
N SER A 279 -9.39 1.36 -6.14
CA SER A 279 -10.07 2.59 -6.53
C SER A 279 -10.09 2.80 -8.05
N SER A 280 -11.16 3.40 -8.57
CA SER A 280 -11.22 3.82 -9.97
C SER A 280 -12.24 4.94 -10.22
N ARG A 281 -12.22 5.51 -11.43
CA ARG A 281 -13.38 6.23 -11.98
C ARG A 281 -14.55 5.30 -12.25
N GLU A 282 -15.72 5.89 -12.46
CA GLU A 282 -16.98 5.16 -12.73
C GLU A 282 -17.11 4.74 -14.20
N HIS A 283 -16.06 4.11 -14.74
CA HIS A 283 -16.13 3.52 -16.08
C HIS A 283 -16.87 2.18 -16.04
N ASN A 284 -17.64 1.89 -17.09
CA ASN A 284 -18.47 0.67 -17.17
C ASN A 284 -17.69 -0.62 -16.93
N VAL A 285 -16.43 -0.70 -17.37
CA VAL A 285 -15.56 -1.86 -17.16
C VAL A 285 -15.42 -2.22 -15.66
N PHE A 286 -15.25 -1.22 -14.79
CA PHE A 286 -15.14 -1.44 -13.35
C PHE A 286 -16.51 -1.59 -12.70
N MET A 287 -17.47 -0.75 -13.11
CA MET A 287 -18.80 -0.71 -12.51
C MET A 287 -19.60 -1.99 -12.75
N ASN A 288 -19.40 -2.66 -13.89
CA ASN A 288 -20.04 -3.92 -14.23
C ASN A 288 -19.30 -5.13 -13.68
N ALA A 289 -17.96 -5.06 -13.60
CA ALA A 289 -17.15 -6.20 -13.18
C ALA A 289 -17.07 -6.33 -11.65
N LEU A 290 -16.94 -5.23 -10.90
CA LEU A 290 -16.81 -5.28 -9.44
C LEU A 290 -18.19 -5.35 -8.77
N SER A 291 -18.26 -5.86 -7.53
CA SER A 291 -19.55 -5.94 -6.82
C SER A 291 -20.11 -4.54 -6.52
N LYS A 292 -21.43 -4.41 -6.46
CA LYS A 292 -22.11 -3.21 -5.94
C LYS A 292 -22.21 -3.25 -4.40
N ASP A 293 -22.26 -4.44 -3.82
CA ASP A 293 -22.45 -4.66 -2.38
C ASP A 293 -21.18 -4.39 -1.55
N GLN A 294 -20.04 -4.21 -2.23
CA GLN A 294 -18.76 -3.84 -1.63
C GLN A 294 -18.19 -2.62 -2.36
N ARG A 295 -19.04 -1.60 -2.57
CA ARG A 295 -18.67 -0.39 -3.31
C ARG A 295 -19.08 0.89 -2.61
N LEU A 296 -18.12 1.78 -2.48
CA LEU A 296 -18.29 3.13 -1.94
C LEU A 296 -18.14 4.15 -3.08
N ARG A 297 -19.14 5.02 -3.27
CA ARG A 297 -19.09 6.12 -4.25
C ARG A 297 -18.67 7.42 -3.55
N LEU A 298 -17.37 7.74 -3.61
CA LEU A 298 -16.77 8.78 -2.76
C LEU A 298 -17.39 10.17 -2.96
N HIS A 299 -17.64 10.55 -4.20
CA HIS A 299 -18.18 11.87 -4.56
C HIS A 299 -19.60 12.13 -4.01
N GLU A 300 -20.31 11.11 -3.53
CA GLU A 300 -21.64 11.24 -2.90
C GLU A 300 -21.54 11.46 -1.38
N LEU A 301 -20.33 11.33 -0.81
CA LEU A 301 -20.07 11.31 0.63
C LEU A 301 -19.14 12.44 1.10
N THR A 302 -18.63 13.26 0.18
CA THR A 302 -17.61 14.29 0.46
C THR A 302 -18.15 15.69 0.70
N LEU A 303 -19.47 15.91 0.62
CA LEU A 303 -20.04 17.26 0.74
C LEU A 303 -19.67 17.91 2.08
N PHE A 304 -19.90 17.21 3.19
CA PHE A 304 -19.56 17.70 4.53
C PHE A 304 -18.05 17.98 4.66
N ASP A 305 -17.22 17.07 4.18
CA ASP A 305 -15.75 17.22 4.22
C ASP A 305 -15.29 18.46 3.43
N MET A 306 -16.00 18.80 2.34
CA MET A 306 -15.76 20.04 1.59
C MET A 306 -16.26 21.28 2.32
N GLN A 307 -17.38 21.21 3.04
CA GLN A 307 -17.88 22.32 3.87
C GLN A 307 -16.88 22.63 4.99
N GLU A 308 -16.39 21.61 5.69
CA GLU A 308 -15.32 21.73 6.70
C GLU A 308 -14.05 22.35 6.10
N TYR A 309 -13.65 21.91 4.90
CA TYR A 309 -12.51 22.49 4.21
C TYR A 309 -12.70 23.98 3.92
N VAL A 310 -13.86 24.39 3.42
CA VAL A 310 -14.16 25.80 3.12
C VAL A 310 -14.22 26.62 4.41
N ALA A 311 -14.93 26.15 5.43
CA ALA A 311 -15.06 26.81 6.72
C ALA A 311 -13.69 27.02 7.37
N GLY A 312 -12.86 25.98 7.44
CA GLY A 312 -11.52 26.03 8.00
C GLY A 312 -10.58 27.02 7.30
N HIS A 313 -10.71 27.20 5.99
CA HIS A 313 -9.88 28.14 5.23
C HIS A 313 -10.43 29.58 5.19
N LEU A 314 -11.71 29.78 5.50
CA LEU A 314 -12.33 31.11 5.53
C LEU A 314 -12.47 31.69 6.95
N LYS A 315 -12.28 30.88 8.00
CA LYS A 315 -12.41 31.32 9.41
C LYS A 315 -11.46 32.45 9.79
N ASP A 316 -10.24 32.43 9.25
CA ASP A 316 -9.17 33.39 9.60
C ASP A 316 -9.30 34.71 8.83
N MET A 317 -10.30 34.84 7.96
CA MET A 317 -10.51 36.03 7.14
C MET A 317 -11.24 37.11 7.94
N PRO A 318 -10.76 38.37 7.97
CA PRO A 318 -11.41 39.46 8.71
C PRO A 318 -12.86 39.65 8.29
N SER A 319 -13.76 39.83 9.27
CA SER A 319 -15.19 40.06 9.02
C SER A 319 -15.46 41.39 8.28
N ASP A 320 -14.50 42.32 8.31
CA ASP A 320 -14.54 43.58 7.54
C ASP A 320 -14.40 43.34 6.03
N THR A 321 -13.76 42.24 5.63
CA THR A 321 -13.53 41.89 4.22
C THR A 321 -14.52 40.84 3.71
N LEU A 322 -14.96 39.94 4.59
CA LEU A 322 -15.91 38.89 4.27
C LEU A 322 -17.00 38.85 5.35
N SER A 323 -18.20 39.32 5.02
CA SER A 323 -19.32 39.30 5.96
C SER A 323 -19.67 37.86 6.36
N GLU A 324 -20.16 37.68 7.59
CA GLU A 324 -20.56 36.35 8.08
C GLU A 324 -21.62 35.69 7.19
N HIS A 325 -22.54 36.48 6.64
CA HIS A 325 -23.55 35.97 5.71
C HIS A 325 -22.90 35.41 4.43
N LEU A 326 -21.99 36.17 3.82
CA LEU A 326 -21.28 35.71 2.63
C LEU A 326 -20.40 34.48 2.95
N ARG A 327 -19.79 34.43 4.13
CA ARG A 327 -19.01 33.27 4.58
C ARG A 327 -19.86 32.01 4.60
N ASN A 328 -21.01 32.06 5.26
CA ASN A 328 -21.93 30.93 5.36
C ASN A 328 -22.47 30.53 3.98
N ASP A 329 -22.79 31.50 3.13
CA ASP A 329 -23.22 31.24 1.76
C ASP A 329 -22.12 30.55 0.93
N LEU A 330 -20.85 30.92 1.11
CA LEU A 330 -19.72 30.27 0.43
C LEU A 330 -19.46 28.86 0.97
N ILE A 331 -19.60 28.64 2.28
CA ILE A 331 -19.47 27.32 2.92
C ILE A 331 -20.48 26.34 2.33
N THR A 332 -21.71 26.78 2.05
CA THR A 332 -22.74 25.90 1.45
C THR A 332 -22.64 25.83 -0.08
N SER A 333 -22.52 26.98 -0.76
CA SER A 333 -22.65 27.04 -2.22
C SER A 333 -21.43 26.51 -2.97
N ILE A 334 -20.21 26.61 -2.42
CA ILE A 334 -19.01 26.09 -3.10
C ILE A 334 -19.07 24.56 -3.18
N PRO A 335 -19.26 23.81 -2.08
CA PRO A 335 -19.37 22.36 -2.12
C PRO A 335 -20.52 21.84 -2.99
N GLU A 336 -21.69 22.49 -2.93
CA GLU A 336 -22.84 22.12 -3.76
C GLU A 336 -22.52 22.25 -5.26
N LYS A 337 -21.89 23.36 -5.66
CA LYS A 337 -21.48 23.58 -7.05
C LYS A 337 -20.32 22.69 -7.48
N ALA A 338 -19.47 22.27 -6.55
CA ALA A 338 -18.39 21.34 -6.82
C ALA A 338 -18.88 19.91 -7.10
N ASP A 339 -20.11 19.56 -6.70
CA ASP A 339 -20.79 18.30 -7.04
C ASP A 339 -19.91 17.05 -6.80
N GLY A 340 -19.29 17.01 -5.61
CA GLY A 340 -18.43 15.90 -5.18
C GLY A 340 -17.02 15.89 -5.79
N ILE A 341 -16.62 16.94 -6.53
CA ILE A 341 -15.26 17.13 -7.04
C ILE A 341 -14.48 18.07 -6.11
N PHE A 342 -13.78 17.49 -5.14
CA PHE A 342 -13.00 18.19 -4.11
C PHE A 342 -11.97 19.18 -4.68
N LEU A 343 -11.38 18.85 -5.84
CA LEU A 343 -10.41 19.74 -6.50
C LEU A 343 -11.00 21.11 -6.86
N TRP A 344 -12.27 21.18 -7.26
CA TRP A 344 -12.92 22.47 -7.56
C TRP A 344 -13.05 23.32 -6.30
N THR A 345 -13.44 22.71 -5.18
CA THR A 345 -13.49 23.37 -3.86
C THR A 345 -12.13 23.99 -3.51
N ILE A 346 -11.04 23.23 -3.63
CA ILE A 346 -9.68 23.71 -3.36
C ILE A 346 -9.31 24.90 -4.25
N LEU A 347 -9.55 24.80 -5.57
CA LEU A 347 -9.19 25.85 -6.52
C LEU A 347 -9.95 27.14 -6.30
N VAL A 348 -11.26 27.05 -6.02
CA VAL A 348 -12.12 28.22 -5.76
C VAL A 348 -11.71 28.90 -4.45
N VAL A 349 -11.55 28.15 -3.36
CA VAL A 349 -11.13 28.70 -2.05
C VAL A 349 -9.77 29.40 -2.17
N ARG A 350 -8.79 28.77 -2.83
CA ARG A 350 -7.48 29.41 -3.07
C ARG A 350 -7.59 30.70 -3.89
N THR A 351 -8.49 30.74 -4.86
CA THR A 351 -8.70 31.94 -5.68
C THR A 351 -9.36 33.06 -4.88
N ILE A 352 -10.34 32.73 -4.03
CA ILE A 352 -10.98 33.69 -3.13
C ILE A 352 -9.94 34.29 -2.17
N ARG A 353 -9.14 33.44 -1.52
CA ARG A 353 -8.10 33.90 -0.59
C ARG A 353 -7.10 34.84 -1.25
N ARG A 354 -6.57 34.46 -2.43
CA ARG A 354 -5.63 35.30 -3.19
C ARG A 354 -6.22 36.68 -3.50
N LYS A 355 -7.48 36.73 -3.97
CA LYS A 355 -8.16 38.00 -4.31
C LYS A 355 -8.45 38.91 -3.12
N ILE A 356 -8.41 38.38 -1.90
CA ILE A 356 -8.65 39.15 -0.68
C ILE A 356 -7.32 39.59 -0.05
N GLU A 357 -6.26 38.81 -0.26
CA GLU A 357 -4.89 39.14 0.19
C GLU A 357 -4.19 40.13 -0.76
N ASP A 358 -4.56 40.16 -2.05
CA ASP A 358 -4.18 41.17 -3.06
C ASP A 358 -5.03 42.45 -2.94
#